data_AF-A0AAJ7P9Q1-F1
#
_entry.id   AF-A0AAJ7P9Q1-F1
#
_cell.length_a   1.000
_cell.length_b   1.000
_cell.length_c   1.000
_cell.angle_alpha   90.00
_cell.angle_beta   90.00
_cell.angle_gamma   90.00
#
_symmetry.space_group_name_H-M   'P 1'
#
loop_
_entity.id
_entity.type
_entity.pdbx_description
1 polymer ?
#
loop_
_entity_poly.entity_id
_entity_poly.type
_entity_poly.pdbx_seq_one_letter_code
_entity_poly.pdbx_strand_id
1 'polypeptide(L)'
;MQRARHPAPLPEPPKYDIGELHTPPAPIVDVTTSDGGIVVTWDMKLQPNLRYSPADKYQIFTYTEGEQPPSTDLWRNIGTINALPLPMAVTLCSYKRGFRYYFAVRGLDRENRYGAFNEPKSVDLREITVL
;
A
#
# COMPACT_ATOMS: atom_id res chain seq x y z
N MET A 1 11.58 -5.70 -27.84
CA MET A 1 10.72 -4.76 -27.11
C MET A 1 11.18 -4.74 -25.66
N GLN A 2 11.54 -3.57 -25.13
CA GLN A 2 12.00 -3.49 -23.74
C GLN A 2 10.79 -3.68 -22.83
N ARG A 3 10.84 -4.72 -21.99
CA ARG A 3 9.78 -5.05 -21.03
C ARG A 3 9.59 -3.86 -20.09
N ALA A 4 8.35 -3.39 -19.92
CA ALA A 4 8.07 -2.26 -19.05
C ALA A 4 8.50 -2.57 -17.60
N ARG A 5 9.21 -1.64 -16.93
CA ARG A 5 9.75 -1.85 -15.58
C ARG A 5 8.71 -1.47 -14.52
N HIS A 6 8.02 -2.47 -13.98
CA HIS A 6 7.19 -2.34 -12.77
C HIS A 6 8.05 -2.22 -11.50
N PRO A 7 7.55 -1.63 -10.40
CA PRO A 7 6.18 -1.21 -10.15
C PRO A 7 5.73 0.07 -10.89
N ALA A 8 4.41 0.27 -10.99
CA ALA A 8 3.85 1.55 -11.38
C ALA A 8 4.07 2.61 -10.29
N PRO A 9 4.33 3.88 -10.66
CA PRO A 9 4.42 4.97 -9.69
C PRO A 9 3.10 5.12 -8.94
N LEU A 10 3.17 5.53 -7.67
CA LEU A 10 1.99 5.79 -6.84
C LEU A 10 1.45 7.21 -7.10
N PRO A 11 0.15 7.46 -6.87
CA PRO A 11 -0.37 8.82 -6.90
C PRO A 11 0.33 9.69 -5.86
N GLU A 12 0.76 10.89 -6.27
CA GLU A 12 1.30 11.85 -5.31
C GLU A 12 0.20 12.25 -4.31
N PRO A 13 0.51 12.29 -2.99
CA PRO A 13 -0.44 12.81 -2.03
C PRO A 13 -0.68 14.30 -2.30
N PRO A 14 -1.89 14.83 -2.04
CA PRO A 14 -2.11 16.26 -2.05
C PRO A 14 -1.12 16.96 -1.10
N LYS A 15 -0.68 18.15 -1.50
CA LYS A 15 0.14 18.99 -0.63
C LYS A 15 -0.78 19.67 0.39
N TYR A 16 -0.38 19.61 1.64
CA TYR A 16 -1.08 20.27 2.74
C TYR A 16 -0.14 21.31 3.34
N ASP A 17 -0.71 22.42 3.78
CA ASP A 17 0.04 23.37 4.59
C ASP A 17 0.47 22.69 5.89
N ILE A 18 1.76 22.77 6.19
CA ILE A 18 2.32 22.16 7.39
C ILE A 18 1.94 23.07 8.56
N GLY A 19 0.90 22.68 9.29
CA GLY A 19 0.57 23.22 10.61
C GLY A 19 1.48 22.64 11.69
N GLU A 20 0.98 22.53 12.92
CA GLU A 20 1.75 21.94 14.03
C GLU A 20 1.99 20.42 13.88
N LEU A 21 1.12 19.74 13.14
CA LEU A 21 1.19 18.28 12.92
C LEU A 21 1.32 17.97 11.42
N HIS A 22 2.28 17.09 11.12
CA HIS A 22 2.42 16.46 9.81
C HIS A 22 1.27 15.47 9.55
N THR A 23 0.95 15.23 8.28
CA THR A 23 0.04 14.14 7.90
C THR A 23 0.59 12.78 8.32
N PRO A 24 -0.25 11.73 8.45
CA PRO A 24 0.23 10.41 8.83
C PRO A 24 1.43 9.95 7.98
N PRO A 25 2.50 9.39 8.57
CA PRO A 25 3.65 8.96 7.79
C PRO A 25 3.32 7.74 6.93
N ALA A 26 4.21 7.44 5.98
CA ALA A 26 4.11 6.20 5.21
C ALA A 26 4.16 4.98 6.16
N PRO A 27 3.17 4.06 6.10
CA PRO A 27 3.21 2.83 6.89
C PRO A 27 4.40 1.95 6.50
N ILE A 28 4.90 1.14 7.43
CA ILE A 28 5.80 0.03 7.12
C ILE A 28 4.90 -1.14 6.74
N VAL A 29 4.93 -1.55 5.48
CA VAL A 29 4.09 -2.63 4.96
C VAL A 29 4.89 -3.90 4.72
N ASP A 30 4.31 -5.04 5.07
CA ASP A 30 4.74 -6.36 4.63
C ASP A 30 3.60 -7.11 3.92
N VAL A 31 3.95 -8.00 2.99
CA VAL A 31 2.99 -8.76 2.19
C VAL A 31 3.42 -10.22 2.15
N THR A 32 2.55 -11.10 2.65
CA THR A 32 2.79 -12.54 2.72
C THR A 32 1.62 -13.31 2.11
N THR A 33 1.83 -14.61 1.85
CA THR A 33 0.77 -15.54 1.44
C THR A 33 0.46 -16.51 2.57
N SER A 34 -0.81 -16.83 2.73
CA SER A 34 -1.29 -17.90 3.61
C SER A 34 -2.35 -18.74 2.87
N ASP A 35 -2.76 -19.87 3.44
CA ASP A 35 -3.81 -20.73 2.88
C ASP A 35 -5.15 -19.99 2.64
N GLY A 36 -5.38 -18.89 3.37
CA GLY A 36 -6.59 -18.06 3.27
C GLY A 36 -6.50 -16.84 2.34
N GLY A 37 -5.32 -16.54 1.78
CA GLY A 37 -5.13 -15.41 0.88
C GLY A 37 -3.81 -14.66 1.03
N ILE A 38 -3.74 -13.50 0.39
CA ILE A 38 -2.61 -12.57 0.51
C ILE A 38 -2.86 -11.69 1.74
N VAL A 39 -1.95 -11.74 2.71
CA VAL A 39 -2.02 -10.97 3.95
C VAL A 39 -1.14 -9.74 3.80
N VAL A 40 -1.74 -8.56 3.95
CA VAL A 40 -1.04 -7.27 3.97
C VAL A 40 -1.05 -6.78 5.40
N THR A 41 0.13 -6.64 6.01
CA THR A 41 0.29 -6.15 7.37
C THR A 41 0.98 -4.80 7.37
N TRP A 42 0.70 -3.95 8.36
CA TRP A 42 1.43 -2.71 8.52
C TRP A 42 1.53 -2.22 9.96
N ASP A 43 2.59 -1.44 10.18
CA ASP A 43 2.83 -0.64 11.37
C ASP A 43 3.19 0.80 10.96
N MET A 44 3.31 1.73 11.91
CA MET A 44 3.63 3.14 11.66
C MET A 44 5.03 3.47 12.14
N LYS A 45 5.86 4.04 11.24
CA LYS A 45 7.17 4.56 11.60
C LYS A 45 7.09 6.05 11.93
N LEU A 46 7.23 6.37 13.21
CA LEU A 46 7.33 7.76 13.65
C LEU A 46 8.79 8.20 13.68
N GLN A 47 9.09 9.33 13.06
CA GLN A 47 10.40 9.99 13.20
C GLN A 47 10.46 10.71 14.55
N PRO A 48 11.51 10.53 15.38
CA PRO A 48 11.56 11.05 16.75
C PRO A 48 11.40 12.58 16.88
N ASN A 49 11.74 13.33 15.84
CA ASN A 49 11.76 14.79 15.81
C ASN A 49 10.54 15.42 15.10
N LEU A 50 9.61 14.60 14.60
CA LEU A 50 8.42 15.07 13.89
C LEU A 50 7.16 14.65 14.63
N ARG A 51 6.19 15.57 14.68
CA ARG A 51 4.87 15.29 15.26
C ARG A 51 3.89 14.97 14.14
N TYR A 52 3.27 13.81 14.21
CA TYR A 52 2.34 13.33 13.20
C TYR A 52 0.92 13.30 13.76
N SER A 53 -0.03 13.69 12.92
CA SER A 53 -1.44 13.40 13.16
C SER A 53 -1.65 11.88 13.12
N PRO A 54 -2.37 11.31 14.09
CA PRO A 54 -2.67 9.88 14.07
C PRO A 54 -3.57 9.56 12.86
N ALA A 55 -3.36 8.37 12.29
CA ALA A 55 -4.26 7.85 11.28
C ALA A 55 -5.61 7.51 11.94
N ASP A 56 -6.69 8.06 11.40
CA ASP A 56 -8.08 7.71 11.72
C ASP A 56 -8.55 6.55 10.83
N LYS A 57 -8.05 6.51 9.58
CA LYS A 57 -8.35 5.48 8.58
C LYS A 57 -7.11 5.10 7.78
N TYR A 58 -7.18 3.95 7.10
CA TYR A 58 -6.20 3.51 6.12
C TYR A 58 -6.87 3.25 4.77
N GLN A 59 -6.21 3.68 3.70
CA GLN A 59 -6.56 3.30 2.34
C GLN A 59 -5.61 2.23 1.83
N ILE A 60 -6.17 1.17 1.26
CA ILE A 60 -5.43 0.06 0.69
C ILE A 60 -5.62 0.08 -0.83
N PHE A 61 -4.50 0.11 -1.54
CA PHE A 61 -4.44 0.08 -2.98
C PHE A 61 -3.75 -1.20 -3.44
N THR A 62 -4.21 -1.73 -4.57
CA THR A 62 -3.57 -2.85 -5.24
C THR A 62 -3.64 -2.71 -6.75
N TYR A 63 -2.72 -3.36 -7.45
CA TYR A 63 -2.87 -3.66 -8.87
C TYR A 63 -2.16 -4.95 -9.23
N THR A 64 -2.60 -5.56 -10.34
CA THR A 64 -2.00 -6.79 -10.90
C THR A 64 -1.04 -6.40 -12.02
N GLU A 65 0.19 -6.91 -11.97
CA GLU A 65 1.17 -6.74 -13.04
C GLU A 65 0.61 -7.28 -14.36
N GLY A 66 0.69 -6.47 -15.41
CA GLY A 66 0.28 -6.84 -16.76
C GLY A 66 1.34 -6.41 -17.78
N GLU A 67 0.99 -6.42 -19.06
CA GLU A 67 1.93 -6.02 -20.14
C GLU A 67 1.92 -4.51 -20.41
N GLN A 68 0.90 -3.82 -19.90
CA GLN A 68 0.74 -2.37 -20.04
C GLN A 68 1.88 -1.60 -19.35
N PRO A 69 2.36 -0.49 -19.92
CA PRO A 69 3.37 0.35 -19.28
C PRO A 69 2.96 0.79 -17.86
N PRO A 70 3.91 0.90 -16.92
CA PRO A 70 3.64 1.36 -15.57
C PRO A 70 3.02 2.77 -15.59
N SER A 71 1.82 2.91 -15.04
CA SER A 71 1.11 4.17 -14.89
C SER A 71 0.45 4.23 -13.52
N THR A 72 0.36 5.42 -12.95
CA THR A 72 -0.39 5.68 -11.71
C THR A 72 -1.84 5.16 -11.79
N ASP A 73 -2.44 5.19 -12.98
CA ASP A 73 -3.82 4.74 -13.22
C ASP A 73 -4.03 3.23 -13.04
N LEU A 74 -2.95 2.45 -12.90
CA LEU A 74 -3.05 1.01 -12.62
C LEU A 74 -3.52 0.74 -11.19
N TRP A 75 -3.17 1.62 -10.26
CA TRP A 75 -3.52 1.47 -8.85
C TRP A 75 -5.03 1.58 -8.64
N ARG A 76 -5.60 0.61 -7.93
CA ARG A 76 -7.02 0.59 -7.55
C ARG A 76 -7.16 0.64 -6.04
N ASN A 77 -7.97 1.57 -5.54
CA ASN A 77 -8.38 1.58 -4.15
C ASN A 77 -9.35 0.42 -3.92
N ILE A 78 -8.98 -0.54 -3.07
CA ILE A 78 -9.80 -1.71 -2.74
C ILE A 78 -10.52 -1.56 -1.40
N GLY A 79 -10.25 -0.49 -0.65
CA GLY A 79 -10.92 -0.26 0.62
C GLY A 79 -10.34 0.91 1.40
N THR A 80 -11.22 1.54 2.16
CA THR A 80 -10.86 2.45 3.25
C THR A 80 -11.41 1.87 4.54
N ILE A 81 -10.55 1.61 5.52
CA ILE A 81 -10.93 1.01 6.80
C ILE A 81 -10.56 1.92 7.96
N ASN A 82 -11.30 1.86 9.06
CA ASN A 82 -10.94 2.59 10.27
C ASN A 82 -9.66 2.02 10.89
N ALA A 83 -8.86 2.89 11.49
CA ALA A 83 -7.67 2.50 12.22
C ALA A 83 -8.05 1.68 13.47
N LEU A 84 -7.29 0.61 13.70
CA LEU A 84 -7.32 -0.25 14.88
C LEU A 84 -5.91 -0.26 15.51
N PRO A 85 -5.73 -0.85 16.70
CA PRO A 85 -4.40 -1.02 17.28
C PRO A 85 -3.42 -1.69 16.31
N LEU A 86 -2.20 -1.16 16.24
CA LEU A 86 -1.13 -1.65 15.38
C LEU A 86 -0.36 -2.80 16.06
N PRO A 87 0.26 -3.72 15.29
CA PRO A 87 0.22 -3.81 13.83
C PRO A 87 -1.16 -4.23 13.31
N MET A 88 -1.57 -3.67 12.17
CA MET A 88 -2.84 -4.01 11.51
C MET A 88 -2.60 -4.98 10.35
N ALA A 89 -3.63 -5.73 9.99
CA ALA A 89 -3.59 -6.65 8.85
C ALA A 89 -4.92 -6.67 8.10
N VAL A 90 -4.85 -6.90 6.79
CA VAL A 90 -6.00 -7.28 5.96
C VAL A 90 -5.65 -8.49 5.11
N THR A 91 -6.66 -9.31 4.80
CA THR A 91 -6.50 -10.46 3.90
C THR A 91 -7.27 -10.21 2.62
N LEU A 92 -6.60 -10.33 1.47
CA LEU A 92 -7.23 -10.35 0.15
C LEU A 92 -7.53 -11.81 -0.22
N CYS A 93 -8.81 -12.18 -0.16
CA CYS A 93 -9.26 -13.55 -0.44
C CYS A 93 -9.48 -13.81 -1.95
N SER A 94 -9.87 -12.79 -2.71
CA SER A 94 -10.17 -12.92 -4.14
C SER A 94 -8.94 -12.62 -5.01
N TYR A 95 -8.07 -13.62 -5.17
CA TYR A 95 -6.86 -13.54 -6.01
C TYR A 95 -6.76 -14.69 -7.01
N LYS A 96 -5.91 -14.55 -8.01
CA LYS A 96 -5.61 -15.58 -9.03
C LYS A 96 -4.14 -15.93 -8.99
N ARG A 97 -3.83 -17.23 -9.11
CA ARG A 97 -2.45 -17.71 -9.34
C ARG A 97 -1.96 -17.29 -10.72
N GLY A 98 -0.65 -17.28 -10.94
CA GLY A 98 -0.05 -16.90 -12.22
C GLY A 98 0.17 -15.40 -12.41
N PHE A 99 -0.02 -14.60 -11.36
CA PHE A 99 0.11 -13.14 -11.42
C PHE A 99 1.01 -12.61 -10.30
N ARG A 100 1.59 -11.43 -10.53
CA ARG A 100 2.23 -10.63 -9.47
C ARG A 100 1.29 -9.51 -9.06
N TYR A 101 1.08 -9.35 -7.77
CA TYR A 101 0.26 -8.29 -7.19
C TYR A 101 1.16 -7.28 -6.48
N TYR A 102 0.83 -6.01 -6.64
CA TYR A 102 1.45 -4.91 -5.92
C TYR A 102 0.46 -4.30 -4.93
N PHE A 103 0.97 -3.82 -3.80
CA PHE A 103 0.20 -3.26 -2.69
C PHE A 103 0.83 -1.97 -2.18
N ALA A 104 -0.04 -1.03 -1.84
CA ALA A 104 0.32 0.19 -1.14
C ALA A 104 -0.79 0.58 -0.15
N VAL A 105 -0.39 1.15 0.97
CA VAL A 105 -1.23 1.58 2.08
C VAL A 105 -0.83 3.01 2.46
N ARG A 106 -1.81 3.86 2.75
CA ARG A 106 -1.59 5.19 3.33
C ARG A 106 -2.57 5.46 4.45
N GLY A 107 -2.15 6.28 5.42
CA GLY A 107 -3.03 6.78 6.48
C GLY A 107 -3.84 8.00 6.02
N LEU A 108 -5.01 8.18 6.63
CA LEU A 108 -5.83 9.39 6.57
C LEU A 108 -6.06 9.85 8.00
N ASP A 109 -5.85 11.12 8.32
CA ASP A 109 -6.17 11.66 9.64
C ASP A 109 -7.63 12.14 9.74
N ARG A 110 -8.01 12.63 10.92
CA ARG A 110 -9.36 13.16 11.20
C ARG A 110 -9.72 14.42 10.42
N GLU A 111 -8.72 15.13 9.90
CA GLU A 111 -8.89 16.30 9.04
C GLU A 111 -9.03 15.89 7.56
N ASN A 112 -9.11 14.59 7.27
CA ASN A 112 -9.15 14.00 5.93
C ASN A 112 -7.90 14.34 5.10
N ARG A 113 -6.76 14.52 5.75
CA ARG A 113 -5.48 14.68 5.05
C ARG A 113 -4.86 13.34 4.78
N TYR A 114 -4.44 13.13 3.53
CA TYR A 114 -3.76 11.91 3.11
C TYR A 114 -2.28 11.95 3.51
N GLY A 115 -1.84 10.89 4.17
CA GLY A 115 -0.43 10.57 4.33
C GLY A 115 0.21 10.09 3.02
N ALA A 116 1.54 9.97 3.05
CA ALA A 116 2.26 9.28 1.97
C ALA A 116 1.93 7.78 1.97
N PHE A 117 2.02 7.17 0.79
CA PHE A 117 2.01 5.70 0.69
C PHE A 117 3.38 5.13 1.12
N ASN A 118 3.39 3.86 1.52
CA ASN A 118 4.62 3.08 1.54
C ASN A 118 5.17 2.84 0.12
N GLU A 119 6.45 2.51 0.03
CA GLU A 119 7.04 1.97 -1.20
C GLU A 119 6.30 0.70 -1.65
N PRO A 120 5.92 0.56 -2.94
CA PRO A 120 5.16 -0.59 -3.42
C PRO A 120 5.73 -1.93 -2.98
N LYS A 121 4.92 -2.74 -2.31
CA LYS A 121 5.26 -4.13 -1.94
C LYS A 121 4.60 -5.09 -2.91
N SER A 122 5.22 -6.23 -3.17
CA SER A 122 4.67 -7.20 -4.11
C SER A 122 4.73 -8.62 -3.60
N VAL A 123 3.76 -9.41 -4.02
CA VAL A 123 3.79 -10.87 -3.93
C VAL A 123 3.72 -11.44 -5.34
N ASP A 124 4.59 -12.41 -5.63
CA ASP A 124 4.61 -13.11 -6.90
C ASP A 124 3.97 -14.49 -6.75
N LEU A 125 2.86 -14.70 -7.43
CA LEU A 125 2.13 -15.99 -7.45
C LEU A 125 2.29 -16.71 -8.78
N ARG A 126 3.25 -16.27 -9.62
CA ARG A 126 3.69 -17.04 -10.78
C ARG A 126 4.48 -18.24 -10.27
N GLU A 127 4.13 -19.43 -10.74
CA GLU A 127 4.80 -20.65 -10.27
C GLU A 127 6.30 -20.56 -10.57
N ILE A 128 7.13 -20.83 -9.55
CA ILE A 128 8.53 -21.13 -9.77
C ILE A 128 8.56 -22.58 -10.26
N THR A 129 8.65 -22.80 -11.56
CA THR A 129 9.05 -24.11 -12.07
C THR A 129 10.49 -24.32 -11.62
N VAL A 130 10.67 -25.05 -10.52
CA VAL A 130 11.96 -25.65 -10.21
C VAL A 130 12.08 -26.83 -11.17
N LEU A 131 12.89 -26.65 -12.21
CA LEU A 131 13.34 -27.75 -13.07
C LEU A 131 14.31 -28.64 -12.29
#